data_AF-A0A965M7W6-F1
#
_entry.id   AF-A0A965M7W6-F1
#
_cell.length_a   1.000
_cell.length_b   1.000
_cell.length_c   1.000
_cell.angle_alpha   90.00
_cell.angle_beta   90.00
_cell.angle_gamma   90.00
#
_symmetry.space_group_name_H-M   'P 1'
#
loop_
_entity.id
_entity.type
_entity.pdbx_description
1 polymer ?
#
loop_
_entity_poly.entity_id
_entity_poly.type
_entity_poly.pdbx_seq_one_letter_code
_entity_poly.pdbx_strand_id
1 'polypeptide(L)'
;KLRYGFSPEDPRVAAQDEDQDGFTNLEEYEKKTNPKDPASSPPKWDKVRISSVEKKIMVVSLAGKSQGRYTLRFKLGKDGKNVEENVQVGDKLWVVSGSSGVKIFKGEMTDEMKEATTKMECPHAILLMIKAYKEDVGRRINPNTQTENDYDDSMLILERQDALGGIVKVMLNDQGISRGAAWNVGDIRLRSSVPGEGEMGPYREGQTFTYSGQQFAVIEGSPSKVSLQMKPQGDMRYVLPPPSEKLSPSNP
;
A
#
# COMPACT_ATOMS: atom_id res chain seq x y z
N LYS A 1 -21.55 -9.80 -33.06
CA LYS A 1 -21.13 -10.60 -34.24
C LYS A 1 -21.44 -9.91 -35.57
N LEU A 2 -22.69 -9.85 -36.03
CA LEU A 2 -23.08 -9.27 -37.34
C LEU A 2 -22.58 -7.83 -37.57
N ARG A 3 -22.70 -6.96 -36.56
CA ARG A 3 -22.23 -5.57 -36.61
C ARG A 3 -20.75 -5.43 -37.03
N TYR A 4 -19.92 -6.39 -36.63
CA TYR A 4 -18.47 -6.37 -36.88
C TYR A 4 -18.06 -7.41 -37.94
N GLY A 5 -19.02 -8.04 -38.64
CA GLY A 5 -18.74 -9.04 -39.67
C GLY A 5 -18.19 -10.36 -39.13
N PHE A 6 -18.36 -10.66 -37.83
CA PHE A 6 -17.95 -11.95 -37.28
C PHE A 6 -18.94 -13.07 -37.65
N SER A 7 -18.42 -14.28 -37.89
CA SER A 7 -19.24 -15.46 -38.17
C SER A 7 -20.21 -15.75 -37.02
N PRO A 8 -21.54 -15.74 -37.25
CA PRO A 8 -22.52 -16.08 -36.23
C PRO A 8 -22.33 -17.49 -35.67
N GLU A 9 -21.91 -18.41 -36.54
CA GLU A 9 -21.74 -19.85 -36.32
C GLU A 9 -20.49 -20.20 -35.50
N ASP A 10 -19.43 -19.37 -35.54
CA ASP A 10 -18.20 -19.70 -34.80
C ASP A 10 -18.37 -19.37 -33.30
N PRO A 11 -18.39 -20.37 -32.41
CA PRO A 11 -18.55 -20.14 -30.98
C PRO A 11 -17.33 -19.46 -30.35
N ARG A 12 -16.15 -19.51 -30.99
CA ARG A 12 -14.88 -18.97 -30.46
C ARG A 12 -14.73 -17.48 -30.67
N VAL A 13 -15.58 -16.86 -31.49
CA VAL A 13 -15.56 -15.40 -31.75
C VAL A 13 -15.51 -14.60 -30.47
N ALA A 14 -16.22 -15.03 -29.42
CA ALA A 14 -16.25 -14.32 -28.15
C ALA A 14 -14.86 -14.23 -27.47
N ALA A 15 -14.00 -15.23 -27.67
CA ALA A 15 -12.68 -15.33 -27.04
C ALA A 15 -11.52 -14.87 -27.94
N GLN A 16 -11.82 -14.47 -29.19
CA GLN A 16 -10.81 -13.90 -30.10
C GLN A 16 -10.54 -12.44 -29.76
N ASP A 17 -9.33 -12.00 -30.08
CA ASP A 17 -8.85 -10.61 -30.01
C ASP A 17 -8.40 -10.27 -31.44
N GLU A 18 -9.26 -9.58 -32.19
CA GLU A 18 -9.10 -9.41 -33.64
C GLU A 18 -8.12 -8.28 -33.99
N ASP A 19 -8.07 -7.22 -33.18
CA ASP A 19 -7.17 -6.08 -33.38
C ASP A 19 -5.90 -6.12 -32.51
N GLN A 20 -5.76 -7.15 -31.68
CA GLN A 20 -4.57 -7.48 -30.89
C GLN A 20 -4.24 -6.43 -29.83
N ASP A 21 -5.25 -5.77 -29.28
CA ASP A 21 -5.11 -4.78 -28.22
C ASP A 21 -5.02 -5.40 -26.81
N GLY A 22 -5.26 -6.72 -26.70
CA GLY A 22 -5.26 -7.49 -25.46
C GLY A 22 -6.64 -7.77 -24.86
N PHE A 23 -7.72 -7.33 -25.51
CA PHE A 23 -9.10 -7.56 -25.11
C PHE A 23 -9.81 -8.50 -26.07
N THR A 24 -10.65 -9.37 -25.51
CA THR A 24 -11.46 -10.27 -26.31
C THR A 24 -12.69 -9.53 -26.84
N ASN A 25 -13.19 -9.96 -28.00
CA ASN A 25 -14.41 -9.44 -28.60
C ASN A 25 -15.60 -9.39 -27.63
N LEU A 26 -15.67 -10.32 -26.65
CA LEU A 26 -16.70 -10.32 -25.61
C LEU A 26 -16.50 -9.19 -24.60
N GLU A 27 -15.29 -9.02 -24.07
CA GLU A 27 -14.97 -7.95 -23.12
C GLU A 27 -15.25 -6.57 -23.73
N GLU A 28 -14.87 -6.38 -24.98
CA GLU A 28 -15.12 -5.15 -25.72
C GLU A 28 -16.60 -4.90 -26.00
N TYR A 29 -17.34 -5.95 -26.36
CA TYR A 29 -18.79 -5.85 -26.52
C TYR A 29 -19.48 -5.41 -25.21
N GLU A 30 -19.08 -5.99 -24.08
CA GLU A 30 -19.59 -5.61 -22.75
C GLU A 30 -19.24 -4.17 -22.38
N LYS A 31 -18.06 -3.70 -22.80
CA LYS A 31 -17.55 -2.35 -22.55
C LYS A 31 -17.94 -1.33 -23.61
N LYS A 32 -18.67 -1.77 -24.65
CA LYS A 32 -19.14 -0.96 -25.78
C LYS A 32 -18.02 -0.33 -26.59
N THR A 33 -16.90 -1.03 -26.71
CA THR A 33 -15.76 -0.64 -27.55
C THR A 33 -15.81 -1.37 -28.91
N ASN A 34 -14.86 -1.07 -29.80
CA ASN A 34 -14.87 -1.59 -31.17
C ASN A 34 -13.80 -2.67 -31.36
N PRO A 35 -14.18 -3.95 -31.50
CA PRO A 35 -13.25 -5.09 -31.55
C PRO A 35 -12.50 -5.27 -32.86
N LYS A 36 -12.30 -4.17 -33.59
CA LYS A 36 -11.58 -4.09 -34.86
C LYS A 36 -10.75 -2.82 -34.93
N ASP A 37 -10.70 -2.06 -33.84
CA ASP A 37 -10.02 -0.78 -33.74
C ASP A 37 -9.25 -0.75 -32.43
N PRO A 38 -7.92 -0.94 -32.46
CA PRO A 38 -7.12 -1.05 -31.25
C PRO A 38 -7.03 0.28 -30.47
N ALA A 39 -7.49 1.40 -31.06
CA ALA A 39 -7.63 2.68 -30.36
C ALA A 39 -8.96 2.78 -29.58
N SER A 40 -9.90 1.88 -29.83
CA SER A 40 -11.18 1.77 -29.14
C SER A 40 -11.15 0.55 -28.22
N SER A 41 -10.43 0.68 -27.11
CA SER A 41 -10.21 -0.41 -26.17
C SER A 41 -10.75 -0.08 -24.77
N PRO A 42 -11.15 -1.09 -23.97
CA PRO A 42 -11.41 -0.89 -22.56
C PRO A 42 -10.12 -0.44 -21.85
N PRO A 43 -10.23 0.13 -20.65
CA PRO A 43 -9.04 0.57 -19.95
C PRO A 43 -8.11 -0.60 -19.61
N LYS A 44 -6.82 -0.47 -19.97
CA LYS A 44 -5.81 -1.52 -19.75
C LYS A 44 -5.71 -2.05 -18.32
N TRP A 45 -6.07 -1.24 -17.32
CA TRP A 45 -6.06 -1.69 -15.92
C TRP A 45 -7.09 -2.79 -15.62
N ASP A 46 -8.09 -3.01 -16.49
CA ASP A 46 -9.02 -4.15 -16.39
C ASP A 46 -8.31 -5.51 -16.64
N LYS A 47 -7.10 -5.48 -17.25
CA LYS A 47 -6.23 -6.65 -17.50
C LYS A 47 -5.15 -6.84 -16.44
N VAL A 48 -5.12 -6.01 -15.41
CA VAL A 48 -4.16 -6.13 -14.31
C VAL A 48 -4.67 -7.16 -13.30
N ARG A 49 -3.77 -8.05 -12.85
CA ARG A 49 -4.02 -9.07 -11.82
C ARG A 49 -2.92 -9.03 -10.77
N ILE A 50 -3.20 -9.63 -9.62
CA ILE A 50 -2.19 -9.84 -8.57
C ILE A 50 -1.18 -10.87 -9.08
N SER A 51 0.12 -10.53 -9.06
CA SER A 51 1.22 -11.49 -9.24
C SER A 51 1.59 -12.09 -7.88
N SER A 52 1.89 -11.24 -6.91
CA SER A 52 2.15 -11.65 -5.52
C SER A 52 1.87 -10.52 -4.53
N VAL A 53 1.56 -10.89 -3.29
CA VAL A 53 1.46 -9.96 -2.15
C VAL A 53 2.19 -10.57 -0.96
N GLU A 54 3.27 -9.91 -0.54
CA GLU A 54 3.98 -10.24 0.69
C GLU A 54 3.42 -9.39 1.83
N LYS A 55 3.26 -9.99 3.01
CA LYS A 55 2.85 -9.26 4.22
C LYS A 55 4.06 -9.04 5.10
N LYS A 56 4.47 -7.78 5.26
CA LYS A 56 5.58 -7.41 6.15
C LYS A 56 5.12 -6.26 7.04
N ILE A 57 4.88 -6.54 8.31
CA ILE A 57 4.34 -5.52 9.23
C ILE A 57 5.49 -4.72 9.84
N MET A 58 5.42 -3.40 9.72
CA MET A 58 6.24 -2.48 10.50
C MET A 58 5.41 -1.88 11.62
N VAL A 59 5.89 -1.99 12.85
CA VAL A 59 5.31 -1.33 14.02
C VAL A 59 6.04 -0.02 14.25
N VAL A 60 5.29 1.06 14.41
CA VAL A 60 5.77 2.39 14.83
C VAL A 60 5.21 2.71 16.20
N SER A 61 6.07 2.92 17.19
CA SER A 61 5.64 3.17 18.55
C SER A 61 6.50 4.20 19.28
N LEU A 62 6.01 4.67 20.43
CA LEU A 62 6.76 5.54 21.33
C LEU A 62 7.59 4.69 22.28
N ALA A 63 8.91 4.83 22.24
CA ALA A 63 9.85 4.08 23.09
C ALA A 63 10.35 4.89 24.29
N GLY A 64 10.30 6.22 24.22
CA GLY A 64 10.74 7.08 25.31
C GLY A 64 10.26 8.51 25.13
N LYS A 65 10.23 9.25 26.25
CA LYS A 65 10.00 10.69 26.28
C LYS A 65 10.92 11.32 27.32
N SER A 66 11.49 12.48 27.00
CA SER A 66 12.29 13.29 27.91
C SER A 66 12.23 14.75 27.48
N GLN A 67 11.66 15.61 28.33
CA GLN A 67 11.67 17.08 28.20
C GLN A 67 11.49 17.60 26.75
N GLY A 68 10.32 17.38 26.16
CA GLY A 68 9.99 17.85 24.81
C GLY A 68 10.66 17.08 23.66
N ARG A 69 11.47 16.06 23.97
CA ARG A 69 12.01 15.09 23.01
C ARG A 69 11.35 13.73 23.21
N TYR A 70 11.17 13.03 22.10
CA TYR A 70 10.50 11.74 22.03
C TYR A 70 11.38 10.77 21.26
N THR A 71 11.35 9.50 21.63
CA THR A 71 12.05 8.45 20.89
C THR A 71 11.00 7.59 20.20
N LEU A 72 10.94 7.67 18.87
CA LEU A 72 10.13 6.78 18.06
C LEU A 72 10.90 5.50 17.79
N ARG A 73 10.23 4.35 17.90
CA ARG A 73 10.76 3.04 17.56
C ARG A 73 10.02 2.48 16.34
N PHE A 74 10.80 2.00 15.40
CA PHE A 74 10.36 1.30 14.20
C PHE A 74 10.87 -0.14 14.29
N LYS A 75 9.96 -1.10 14.13
CA LYS A 75 10.30 -2.53 14.17
C LYS A 75 9.64 -3.28 13.03
N LEU A 76 10.44 -3.91 12.18
CA LEU A 76 9.97 -4.65 11.01
C LEU A 76 9.82 -6.15 11.32
N GLY A 77 8.58 -6.61 11.39
CA GLY A 77 8.25 -7.97 11.81
C GLY A 77 8.47 -8.20 13.31
N LYS A 78 8.11 -9.40 13.78
CA LYS A 78 8.22 -9.76 15.21
C LYS A 78 9.68 -9.83 15.68
N ASP A 79 10.57 -10.32 14.82
CA ASP A 79 11.97 -10.58 15.13
C ASP A 79 12.92 -9.51 14.56
N GLY A 80 12.38 -8.44 13.98
CA GLY A 80 13.17 -7.32 13.47
C GLY A 80 13.93 -6.59 14.56
N LYS A 81 15.07 -6.00 14.19
CA LYS A 81 15.80 -5.08 15.06
C LYS A 81 14.98 -3.81 15.29
N ASN A 82 15.08 -3.26 16.50
CA ASN A 82 14.55 -1.94 16.79
C ASN A 82 15.42 -0.89 16.11
N VAL A 83 14.79 0.02 15.37
CA VAL A 83 15.40 1.25 14.87
C VAL A 83 14.74 2.38 15.63
N GLU A 84 15.54 3.18 16.35
CA GLU A 84 15.03 4.25 17.19
C GLU A 84 15.53 5.60 16.68
N GLU A 85 14.62 6.58 16.65
CA GLU A 85 14.93 7.93 16.18
C GLU A 85 14.41 8.96 17.20
N ASN A 86 15.26 9.95 17.52
CA ASN A 86 14.91 11.01 18.45
C ASN A 86 14.26 12.17 17.70
N VAL A 87 13.07 12.56 18.14
CA VAL A 87 12.23 13.57 17.49
C VAL A 87 11.69 14.61 18.45
N GLN A 88 11.32 15.75 17.89
CA GLN A 88 10.56 16.82 18.52
C GLN A 88 9.39 17.22 17.62
N VAL A 89 8.43 17.95 18.18
CA VAL A 89 7.31 18.50 17.41
C VAL A 89 7.85 19.39 16.27
N GLY A 90 7.32 19.22 15.07
CA GLY A 90 7.76 19.88 13.84
C GLY A 90 8.72 19.07 12.98
N ASP A 91 9.34 18.01 13.51
CA ASP A 91 10.26 17.18 12.72
C ASP A 91 9.53 16.44 11.58
N LYS A 92 10.26 16.24 10.47
CA LYS A 92 9.87 15.38 9.35
C LYS A 92 10.77 14.16 9.31
N LEU A 93 10.18 12.99 9.10
CA LEU A 93 10.88 11.72 8.93
C LEU A 93 10.46 11.03 7.64
N TRP A 94 11.43 10.57 6.86
CA TRP A 94 11.24 9.66 5.74
C TRP A 94 11.58 8.25 6.20
N VAL A 95 10.56 7.40 6.30
CA VAL A 95 10.69 6.02 6.76
C VAL A 95 10.74 5.09 5.56
N VAL A 96 11.83 4.34 5.44
CA VAL A 96 12.07 3.45 4.31
C VAL A 96 12.38 2.05 4.81
N SER A 97 11.65 1.04 4.34
CA SER A 97 11.88 -0.36 4.68
C SER A 97 12.48 -1.13 3.50
N GLY A 98 13.26 -2.18 3.79
CA GLY A 98 13.77 -3.12 2.80
C GLY A 98 13.99 -4.51 3.38
N SER A 99 14.64 -5.41 2.63
CA SER A 99 15.12 -6.69 3.14
C SER A 99 16.02 -6.54 4.37
N SER A 100 16.91 -5.54 4.37
CA SER A 100 17.89 -5.29 5.43
C SER A 100 17.37 -4.59 6.69
N GLY A 101 16.11 -4.15 6.72
CA GLY A 101 15.49 -3.50 7.88
C GLY A 101 14.81 -2.16 7.55
N VAL A 102 14.83 -1.23 8.50
CA VAL A 102 14.24 0.11 8.37
C VAL A 102 15.35 1.15 8.41
N LYS A 103 15.27 2.16 7.54
CA LYS A 103 16.11 3.35 7.54
C LYS A 103 15.21 4.58 7.73
N ILE A 104 15.70 5.53 8.51
CA ILE A 104 15.01 6.78 8.81
C ILE A 104 15.89 7.92 8.33
N PHE A 105 15.33 8.83 7.55
CA PHE A 105 15.98 10.09 7.18
C PHE A 105 15.20 11.25 7.78
N LYS A 106 15.90 12.14 8.48
CA LYS A 106 15.28 13.26 9.19
C LYS A 106 15.47 14.56 8.41
N GLY A 107 14.42 15.36 8.33
CA GLY A 107 14.42 16.67 7.66
C GLY A 107 13.74 16.66 6.30
N GLU A 108 14.07 17.67 5.48
CA GLU A 108 13.59 17.77 4.11
C GLU A 108 14.21 16.69 3.23
N MET A 109 13.50 16.28 2.19
CA MET A 109 14.02 15.31 1.23
C MET A 109 15.15 15.92 0.41
N THR A 110 16.37 15.44 0.59
CA THR A 110 17.52 15.79 -0.25
C THR A 110 17.64 14.85 -1.45
N ASP A 111 18.45 15.21 -2.44
CA ASP A 111 18.62 14.38 -3.63
C ASP A 111 19.40 13.09 -3.32
N GLU A 112 20.32 13.12 -2.34
CA GLU A 112 21.01 11.93 -1.85
C GLU A 112 20.05 10.97 -1.15
N MET A 113 19.09 11.50 -0.37
CA MET A 113 18.05 10.70 0.26
C MET A 113 17.15 10.06 -0.80
N LYS A 114 16.74 10.79 -1.83
CA LYS A 114 15.96 10.24 -2.96
C LYS A 114 16.73 9.13 -3.66
N GLU A 115 17.99 9.35 -4.00
CA GLU A 115 18.83 8.36 -4.66
C GLU A 115 18.98 7.10 -3.79
N ALA A 116 19.23 7.28 -2.48
CA ALA A 116 19.32 6.19 -1.52
C ALA A 116 18.01 5.40 -1.42
N THR A 117 16.85 6.08 -1.44
CA THR A 117 15.54 5.40 -1.42
C THR A 117 15.27 4.64 -2.72
N THR A 118 15.67 5.19 -3.87
CA THR A 118 15.42 4.61 -5.19
C THR A 118 16.28 3.36 -5.44
N LYS A 119 17.47 3.30 -4.85
CA LYS A 119 18.36 2.13 -4.89
C LYS A 119 17.88 0.96 -4.02
N MET A 120 16.81 1.11 -3.24
CA MET A 120 16.23 0.02 -2.43
C MET A 120 15.25 -0.82 -3.25
N GLU A 121 15.06 -2.08 -2.84
CA GLU A 121 14.19 -3.09 -3.51
C GLU A 121 12.77 -2.58 -3.83
N CYS A 122 12.24 -1.65 -3.03
CA CYS A 122 11.03 -0.88 -3.33
C CYS A 122 11.26 0.58 -2.90
N PRO A 123 11.03 1.58 -3.78
CA PRO A 123 11.39 2.97 -3.53
C PRO A 123 10.40 3.74 -2.62
N HIS A 124 9.40 3.07 -2.05
CA HIS A 124 8.37 3.76 -1.26
C HIS A 124 8.93 4.28 0.07
N ALA A 125 8.92 5.60 0.24
CA ALA A 125 9.28 6.30 1.47
C ALA A 125 8.01 6.90 2.11
N ILE A 126 7.75 6.52 3.36
CA ILE A 126 6.61 7.03 4.12
C ILE A 126 7.05 8.32 4.83
N LEU A 127 6.51 9.46 4.41
CA LEU A 127 6.72 10.74 5.09
C LEU A 127 5.85 10.79 6.35
N LEU A 128 6.48 11.03 7.50
CA LEU A 128 5.85 11.31 8.79
C LEU A 128 6.20 12.71 9.25
N MET A 129 5.21 13.43 9.78
CA MET A 129 5.40 14.70 10.44
C MET A 129 5.01 14.58 11.92
N ILE A 130 5.86 15.07 12.82
CA ILE A 130 5.54 15.12 14.25
C ILE A 130 4.68 16.35 14.51
N LYS A 131 3.38 16.15 14.76
CA LYS A 131 2.41 17.25 14.81
C LYS A 131 2.30 17.89 16.16
N ALA A 132 2.18 17.08 17.20
CA ALA A 132 1.93 17.56 18.54
C ALA A 132 2.20 16.46 19.57
N TYR A 133 2.40 16.89 20.81
CA TYR A 133 2.32 16.02 21.97
C TYR A 133 1.16 16.50 22.83
N LYS A 134 0.33 15.56 23.26
CA LYS A 134 -0.78 15.82 24.19
C LYS A 134 -0.51 15.08 25.48
N GLU A 135 -0.26 15.84 26.53
CA GLU A 135 -0.13 15.31 27.88
C GLU A 135 -1.51 14.92 28.42
N ASP A 136 -1.57 13.74 29.04
CA ASP A 136 -2.74 13.23 29.75
C ASP A 136 -2.26 12.41 30.94
N VAL A 137 -1.99 13.09 32.03
CA VAL A 137 -1.46 12.53 33.27
C VAL A 137 -2.38 12.87 34.43
N GLY A 138 -2.47 11.98 35.40
CA GLY A 138 -3.29 12.22 36.60
C GLY A 138 -3.34 11.02 37.52
N ARG A 139 -4.36 10.99 38.39
CA ARG A 139 -4.63 9.89 39.32
C ARG A 139 -6.00 9.31 39.08
N ARG A 140 -6.11 7.99 39.11
CA ARG A 140 -7.39 7.26 39.00
C ARG A 140 -7.46 6.11 39.99
N ILE A 141 -8.63 5.90 40.55
CA ILE A 141 -8.90 4.74 41.39
C ILE A 141 -9.13 3.53 40.49
N ASN A 142 -8.36 2.47 40.69
CA ASN A 142 -8.60 1.20 40.01
C ASN A 142 -9.87 0.56 40.61
N PRO A 143 -10.94 0.35 39.81
CA PRO A 143 -12.23 -0.13 40.33
C PRO A 143 -12.15 -1.56 40.90
N ASN A 144 -11.14 -2.35 40.49
CA ASN A 144 -10.97 -3.72 40.94
C ASN A 144 -10.17 -3.81 42.25
N THR A 145 -9.16 -2.95 42.42
CA THR A 145 -8.24 -2.99 43.57
C THR A 145 -8.52 -1.91 44.60
N GLN A 146 -9.39 -0.93 44.28
CA GLN A 146 -9.65 0.28 45.08
C GLN A 146 -8.39 1.08 45.44
N THR A 147 -7.30 0.90 44.68
CA THR A 147 -6.05 1.64 44.87
C THR A 147 -6.04 2.87 43.97
N GLU A 148 -5.54 3.99 44.49
CA GLU A 148 -5.23 5.17 43.70
C GLU A 148 -3.91 4.94 42.95
N ASN A 149 -3.97 4.93 41.62
CA ASN A 149 -2.81 4.75 40.77
C ASN A 149 -2.61 6.03 39.95
N ASP A 150 -1.37 6.49 39.85
CA ASP A 150 -0.98 7.47 38.83
C ASP A 150 -1.21 6.85 37.44
N TYR A 151 -1.59 7.67 36.47
CA TYR A 151 -1.72 7.28 35.07
C TYR A 151 -1.03 8.26 34.14
N ASP A 152 -0.60 7.75 33.00
CA ASP A 152 -0.04 8.52 31.89
C ASP A 152 -0.52 7.93 30.57
N ASP A 153 -1.56 8.55 30.00
CA ASP A 153 -2.13 8.18 28.70
C ASP A 153 -1.72 9.20 27.62
N SER A 154 -0.59 9.89 27.84
CA SER A 154 -0.09 10.91 26.92
C SER A 154 0.21 10.35 25.53
N MET A 155 -0.09 11.14 24.50
CA MET A 155 0.05 10.72 23.11
C MET A 155 0.99 11.64 22.34
N LEU A 156 1.87 11.05 21.52
CA LEU A 156 2.53 11.76 20.44
C LEU A 156 1.71 11.58 19.16
N ILE A 157 1.35 12.70 18.53
CA ILE A 157 0.54 12.76 17.32
C ILE A 157 1.48 12.93 16.13
N LEU A 158 1.42 11.96 15.22
CA LEU A 158 2.14 11.92 13.96
C LEU A 158 1.12 12.09 12.82
N GLU A 159 1.55 12.63 11.69
CA GLU A 159 0.78 12.67 10.45
C GLU A 159 1.56 11.91 9.38
N ARG A 160 0.96 10.85 8.83
CA ARG A 160 1.45 10.16 7.65
C ARG A 160 1.02 10.95 6.41
N GLN A 161 1.94 11.20 5.49
CA GLN A 161 1.74 12.11 4.35
C GLN A 161 1.98 11.46 2.98
N ASP A 162 2.07 10.13 2.91
CA ASP A 162 1.98 9.41 1.64
C ASP A 162 0.51 9.24 1.20
N ALA A 163 0.23 8.42 0.19
CA ALA A 163 -1.10 8.39 -0.41
C ALA A 163 -2.21 7.83 0.51
N LEU A 164 -1.87 7.09 1.58
CA LEU A 164 -2.86 6.72 2.61
C LEU A 164 -3.22 7.92 3.49
N GLY A 165 -2.25 8.79 3.74
CA GLY A 165 -2.38 9.88 4.67
C GLY A 165 -2.68 9.42 6.11
N GLY A 166 -3.11 10.37 6.94
CA GLY A 166 -3.80 10.08 8.19
C GLY A 166 -3.02 10.42 9.45
N ILE A 167 -3.78 10.64 10.52
CA ILE A 167 -3.25 10.91 11.85
C ILE A 167 -2.97 9.59 12.57
N VAL A 168 -1.77 9.50 13.13
CA VAL A 168 -1.28 8.35 13.87
C VAL A 168 -0.98 8.80 15.29
N LYS A 169 -1.61 8.17 16.28
CA LYS A 169 -1.37 8.47 17.68
C LYS A 169 -0.57 7.33 18.29
N VAL A 170 0.63 7.63 18.77
CA VAL A 170 1.45 6.67 19.49
C VAL A 170 1.50 7.05 20.97
N MET A 171 1.42 6.04 21.83
CA MET A 171 1.39 6.21 23.29
C MET A 171 2.45 5.35 23.94
N LEU A 172 2.91 5.79 25.10
CA LEU A 172 3.69 5.02 26.04
C LEU A 172 2.98 5.16 27.38
N ASN A 173 2.29 4.12 27.83
CA ASN A 173 1.63 4.18 29.13
C ASN A 173 2.62 3.95 30.28
N ASP A 174 2.19 4.27 31.49
CA ASP A 174 2.83 4.03 32.79
C ASP A 174 3.40 2.60 32.97
N GLN A 175 2.78 1.59 32.35
CA GLN A 175 3.24 0.20 32.36
C GLN A 175 4.29 -0.13 31.30
N GLY A 176 4.76 0.88 30.54
CA GLY A 176 5.72 0.69 29.44
C GLY A 176 5.12 0.01 28.20
N ILE A 177 3.81 -0.16 28.14
CA ILE A 177 3.10 -0.72 26.98
C ILE A 177 2.93 0.40 25.96
N SER A 178 3.68 0.33 24.87
CA SER A 178 3.50 1.26 23.76
C SER A 178 2.31 0.83 22.89
N ARG A 179 1.34 1.71 22.68
CA ARG A 179 0.34 1.54 21.61
C ARG A 179 0.81 2.32 20.39
N GLY A 180 1.08 1.59 19.31
CA GLY A 180 1.65 2.11 18.09
C GLY A 180 0.75 1.93 16.88
N ALA A 181 1.25 2.30 15.70
CA ALA A 181 0.66 1.91 14.43
C ALA A 181 1.34 0.65 13.89
N ALA A 182 0.56 -0.20 13.21
CA ALA A 182 1.07 -1.33 12.45
C ALA A 182 0.75 -1.09 10.97
N TRP A 183 1.79 -0.99 10.14
CA TRP A 183 1.64 -0.76 8.70
C TRP A 183 2.16 -1.96 7.93
N ASN A 184 1.43 -2.36 6.90
CA ASN A 184 1.96 -3.32 5.94
C ASN A 184 2.90 -2.58 4.98
N VAL A 185 4.15 -3.00 4.98
CA VAL A 185 5.23 -2.53 4.11
C VAL A 185 5.81 -3.68 3.30
N GLY A 186 5.03 -4.75 3.12
CA GLY A 186 5.37 -5.86 2.25
C GLY A 186 5.10 -5.53 0.78
N ASP A 187 5.83 -6.21 -0.09
CA ASP A 187 5.84 -5.94 -1.51
C ASP A 187 4.58 -6.49 -2.21
N ILE A 188 4.01 -5.68 -3.09
CA ILE A 188 2.85 -6.00 -3.92
C ILE A 188 3.30 -5.98 -5.38
N ARG A 189 3.29 -7.14 -6.04
CA ARG A 189 3.59 -7.26 -7.47
C ARG A 189 2.29 -7.48 -8.23
N LEU A 190 2.09 -6.70 -9.28
CA LEU A 190 0.96 -6.80 -10.18
C LEU A 190 1.46 -7.31 -11.53
N ARG A 191 0.58 -7.87 -12.36
CA ARG A 191 0.91 -8.27 -13.72
C ARG A 191 -0.19 -7.84 -14.66
N SER A 192 0.18 -7.28 -15.80
CA SER A 192 -0.75 -7.02 -16.90
C SER A 192 -0.79 -8.22 -17.85
N SER A 193 -1.98 -8.58 -18.32
CA SER A 193 -2.16 -9.57 -19.39
C SER A 193 -2.27 -8.93 -20.78
N VAL A 194 -2.10 -7.61 -20.90
CA VAL A 194 -2.01 -6.94 -22.21
C VAL A 194 -0.74 -7.41 -22.93
N PRO A 195 -0.80 -7.76 -24.23
CA PRO A 195 0.37 -8.20 -24.99
C PRO A 195 1.56 -7.23 -24.89
N GLY A 196 2.75 -7.79 -24.66
CA GLY A 196 3.99 -7.02 -24.50
C GLY A 196 4.18 -6.37 -23.13
N GLU A 197 3.15 -6.38 -22.27
CA GLU A 197 3.27 -5.95 -20.88
C GLU A 197 3.63 -7.12 -19.97
N GLY A 198 4.11 -6.79 -18.77
CA GLY A 198 4.69 -7.78 -17.85
C GLY A 198 4.33 -7.53 -16.40
N GLU A 199 5.24 -7.95 -15.52
CA GLU A 199 5.15 -7.67 -14.09
C GLU A 199 5.40 -6.18 -13.81
N MET A 200 4.72 -5.66 -12.81
CA MET A 200 4.77 -4.30 -12.34
C MET A 200 5.00 -4.27 -10.83
N GLY A 201 5.81 -3.32 -10.36
CA GLY A 201 6.20 -3.20 -8.96
C GLY A 201 7.62 -3.74 -8.67
N PRO A 202 7.94 -4.04 -7.40
CA PRO A 202 7.03 -4.09 -6.27
C PRO A 202 6.49 -2.72 -5.85
N TYR A 203 5.23 -2.69 -5.44
CA TYR A 203 4.56 -1.55 -4.83
C TYR A 203 4.30 -1.79 -3.35
N ARG A 204 3.99 -0.74 -2.59
CA ARG A 204 3.58 -0.84 -1.17
C ARG A 204 2.37 0.04 -0.88
N GLU A 205 1.66 -0.28 0.19
CA GLU A 205 0.53 0.53 0.66
C GLU A 205 0.98 1.97 0.94
N GLY A 206 0.26 2.93 0.34
CA GLY A 206 0.58 4.35 0.33
C GLY A 206 1.45 4.81 -0.82
N GLN A 207 2.01 3.91 -1.62
CA GLN A 207 2.76 4.26 -2.83
C GLN A 207 1.82 4.66 -3.96
N THR A 208 2.23 5.67 -4.72
CA THR A 208 1.61 6.00 -6.01
C THR A 208 2.43 5.48 -7.17
N PHE A 209 1.76 5.06 -8.24
CA PHE A 209 2.39 4.71 -9.50
C PHE A 209 1.49 5.11 -10.69
N THR A 210 2.08 5.28 -11.86
CA THR A 210 1.35 5.58 -13.09
C THR A 210 1.30 4.35 -13.98
N TYR A 211 0.11 4.04 -14.49
CA TYR A 211 -0.11 2.96 -15.45
C TYR A 211 -1.15 3.40 -16.48
N SER A 212 -0.82 3.24 -17.77
CA SER A 212 -1.67 3.67 -18.89
C SER A 212 -2.13 5.14 -18.79
N GLY A 213 -1.22 6.04 -18.36
CA GLY A 213 -1.52 7.47 -18.18
C GLY A 213 -2.34 7.83 -16.94
N GLN A 214 -2.87 6.84 -16.21
CA GLN A 214 -3.61 7.04 -14.97
C GLN A 214 -2.70 6.82 -13.76
N GLN A 215 -2.76 7.72 -12.79
CA GLN A 215 -2.09 7.56 -11.51
C GLN A 215 -2.98 6.79 -10.51
N PHE A 216 -2.39 5.82 -9.83
CA PHE A 216 -3.02 5.00 -8.80
C PHE A 216 -2.28 5.15 -7.48
N ALA A 217 -3.01 5.14 -6.37
CA ALA A 217 -2.48 4.96 -5.03
C ALA A 217 -2.83 3.56 -4.53
N VAL A 218 -1.86 2.83 -4.00
CA VAL A 218 -2.12 1.53 -3.36
C VAL A 218 -2.70 1.78 -1.97
N ILE A 219 -3.94 1.33 -1.74
CA ILE A 219 -4.63 1.55 -0.46
C ILE A 219 -4.44 0.37 0.48
N GLU A 220 -4.57 -0.85 -0.03
CA GLU A 220 -4.49 -2.08 0.76
C GLU A 220 -4.08 -3.24 -0.14
N GLY A 221 -3.23 -4.14 0.37
CA GLY A 221 -2.83 -5.35 -0.34
C GLY A 221 -3.08 -6.63 0.46
N SER A 222 -3.75 -7.59 -0.16
CA SER A 222 -3.88 -8.97 0.33
C SER A 222 -3.78 -9.96 -0.83
N PRO A 223 -3.46 -11.25 -0.58
CA PRO A 223 -3.39 -12.26 -1.64
C PRO A 223 -4.69 -12.41 -2.45
N SER A 224 -5.85 -12.06 -1.88
CA SER A 224 -7.15 -12.17 -2.55
C SER A 224 -7.61 -10.87 -3.22
N LYS A 225 -7.03 -9.72 -2.87
CA LYS A 225 -7.45 -8.41 -3.36
C LYS A 225 -6.40 -7.33 -3.09
N VAL A 226 -6.11 -6.52 -4.10
CA VAL A 226 -5.39 -5.24 -3.97
C VAL A 226 -6.35 -4.11 -4.30
N SER A 227 -6.46 -3.14 -3.40
CA SER A 227 -7.31 -1.96 -3.55
C SER A 227 -6.47 -0.78 -4.03
N LEU A 228 -6.81 -0.22 -5.19
CA LEU A 228 -6.16 0.94 -5.78
C LEU A 228 -7.13 2.12 -5.84
N GLN A 229 -6.69 3.32 -5.48
CA GLN A 229 -7.47 4.54 -5.68
C GLN A 229 -6.93 5.30 -6.89
N MET A 230 -7.80 5.68 -7.81
CA MET A 230 -7.43 6.58 -8.91
C MET A 230 -7.20 8.01 -8.37
N LYS A 231 -6.09 8.65 -8.76
CA LYS A 231 -5.74 10.02 -8.36
C LYS A 231 -5.99 11.02 -9.52
N PRO A 232 -6.31 12.30 -9.23
CA PRO A 232 -6.28 12.98 -7.92
C PRO A 232 -7.48 12.67 -7.00
N GLN A 233 -8.67 12.49 -7.58
CA GLN A 233 -9.89 12.04 -6.91
C GLN A 233 -10.58 11.10 -7.89
N GLY A 234 -10.79 9.86 -7.52
CA GLY A 234 -11.35 8.87 -8.43
C GLY A 234 -11.74 7.59 -7.72
N ASP A 235 -12.38 6.71 -8.49
CA ASP A 235 -12.96 5.48 -7.98
C ASP A 235 -11.91 4.52 -7.43
N MET A 236 -12.38 3.68 -6.51
CA MET A 236 -11.63 2.50 -6.07
C MET A 236 -11.67 1.43 -7.15
N ARG A 237 -10.50 0.87 -7.45
CA ARG A 237 -10.30 -0.29 -8.32
C ARG A 237 -9.83 -1.47 -7.48
N TYR A 238 -10.39 -2.63 -7.75
CA TYR A 238 -10.05 -3.86 -7.06
C TYR A 238 -9.36 -4.78 -8.05
N VAL A 239 -8.08 -5.04 -7.79
CA VAL A 239 -7.29 -6.02 -8.55
C VAL A 239 -7.41 -7.35 -7.82
N LEU A 240 -7.84 -8.37 -8.55
CA LEU A 240 -8.04 -9.72 -8.03
C LEU A 240 -6.87 -10.63 -8.47
N PRO A 241 -6.65 -11.78 -7.81
CA PRO A 241 -5.76 -12.80 -8.32
C PRO A 241 -6.22 -13.26 -9.72
N PRO A 242 -5.32 -13.84 -10.53
CA PRO A 242 -5.73 -14.48 -11.77
C PRO A 242 -6.82 -15.53 -11.48
N PRO A 243 -7.76 -15.76 -12.41
CA PRO A 243 -8.74 -16.82 -12.26
C PRO A 243 -8.00 -18.13 -11.93
N SER A 244 -8.47 -18.88 -10.94
CA SER A 244 -7.95 -20.22 -10.69
C SER A 244 -8.05 -21.00 -11.99
N GLU A 245 -6.91 -21.42 -12.56
CA GLU A 245 -6.92 -22.37 -13.66
C GLU A 245 -7.73 -23.56 -13.18
N LYS A 246 -8.90 -23.78 -13.79
CA LYS A 246 -9.53 -25.09 -13.70
C LYS A 246 -8.51 -26.01 -14.33
N LEU A 247 -7.81 -26.80 -13.52
CA LEU A 247 -7.13 -28.00 -13.98
C LEU A 247 -8.17 -28.75 -14.80
N SER A 248 -8.01 -28.70 -16.12
CA SER A 248 -8.72 -29.60 -17.02
C SER A 248 -8.52 -31.00 -16.43
N PRO A 249 -9.58 -31.77 -16.16
CA PRO A 249 -9.37 -33.16 -15.78
C PRO A 249 -8.52 -33.77 -16.89
N SER A 250 -7.33 -34.23 -16.54
CA SER A 250 -6.53 -35.07 -17.41
C SER A 250 -7.45 -36.18 -17.89
N ASN A 251 -7.80 -36.16 -19.18
CA ASN A 251 -8.63 -37.20 -19.75
C ASN A 251 -7.93 -38.56 -19.52
N PRO A 252 -8.68 -39.59 -19.08
CA PRO A 252 -8.14 -40.92 -18.85
C PRO A 252 -7.65 -41.58 -20.14
#